data_AF-A0A2T2VZU0-F1
#
_entry.id   AF-A0A2T2VZU0-F1
#
_cell.length_a   1.000
_cell.length_b   1.000
_cell.length_c   1.000
_cell.angle_alpha   90.00
_cell.angle_beta   90.00
_cell.angle_gamma   90.00
#
_symmetry.space_group_name_H-M   'P 1'
#
loop_
_entity.id
_entity.type
_entity.pdbx_description
1 polymer ?
#
loop_
_entity_poly.entity_id
_entity_poly.type
_entity_poly.pdbx_seq_one_letter_code
_entity_poly.pdbx_strand_id
1 'polypeptide(L)'
;MFKFQSQFPAEETPVTGPPSVLRLSLEPVHRLTAYCVEIEPMVRRLREPQTPDFGALINFLDTPECRGRLKGRAGYDDRYPHLLSTVAGFSDSDDADDLVALAHMAYGWMPTSLERCKTDGWGVPKSKVLSRIRACGSAAAAVEFLGGMGSNAPLSGGSSSSASWIGTSKALHFVNPKIFPIWDEKVASHYGCSAAKAREQRTKYEEYLVHLHESLPAHGRRACLLAQNVLGYKVTGIRALEKVLFATNLR
;
A
#
# COMPACT_ATOMS: atom_id res chain seq x y z
N MET A 1 0.59 -55.80 -35.42
CA MET A 1 -0.79 -55.41 -35.05
C MET A 1 -0.72 -53.96 -34.61
N PHE A 2 -1.26 -52.93 -35.25
CA PHE A 2 -2.28 -52.76 -36.29
C PHE A 2 -1.74 -51.81 -37.39
N LYS A 3 -2.14 -52.04 -38.64
CA LYS A 3 -1.99 -51.13 -39.78
C LYS A 3 -3.24 -50.24 -39.86
N PHE A 4 -3.12 -49.00 -40.29
CA PHE A 4 -4.16 -48.35 -41.09
C PHE A 4 -3.57 -47.39 -42.12
N GLN A 5 -4.00 -47.59 -43.37
CA GLN A 5 -3.62 -46.87 -44.57
C GLN A 5 -4.55 -45.66 -44.80
N SER A 6 -3.97 -44.68 -45.52
CA SER A 6 -4.50 -43.70 -46.49
C SER A 6 -6.01 -43.40 -46.58
N GLN A 7 -6.33 -42.12 -46.78
CA GLN A 7 -6.95 -41.58 -48.01
C GLN A 7 -7.19 -40.06 -47.86
N PHE A 8 -6.47 -39.26 -48.63
CA PHE A 8 -6.82 -37.88 -48.96
C PHE A 8 -7.34 -37.86 -50.40
N PRO A 9 -8.51 -37.29 -50.71
CA PRO A 9 -8.86 -36.91 -52.06
C PRO A 9 -8.37 -35.48 -52.38
N ALA A 10 -8.10 -35.30 -53.68
CA ALA A 10 -7.48 -34.14 -54.31
C ALA A 10 -8.48 -33.00 -54.60
N GLU A 11 -7.87 -31.81 -54.72
CA GLU A 11 -8.20 -30.62 -55.55
C GLU A 11 -9.65 -30.38 -56.00
N GLU A 12 -10.17 -29.20 -55.62
CA GLU A 12 -11.04 -28.40 -56.49
C GLU A 12 -10.53 -26.95 -56.57
N THR A 13 -10.72 -26.39 -57.77
CA THR A 13 -10.16 -25.21 -58.44
C THR A 13 -10.45 -23.82 -57.81
N PRO A 14 -9.69 -22.77 -58.20
CA PRO A 14 -9.83 -21.42 -57.65
C PRO A 14 -11.00 -20.65 -58.29
N VAL A 15 -11.91 -20.12 -57.46
CA VAL A 15 -12.92 -19.15 -57.89
C VAL A 15 -12.39 -17.73 -57.66
N THR A 16 -12.21 -17.03 -58.77
CA THR A 16 -11.86 -15.61 -58.86
C THR A 16 -13.06 -14.74 -58.49
N GLY A 17 -12.89 -13.85 -57.51
CA GLY A 17 -13.80 -12.73 -57.24
C GLY A 17 -13.43 -11.99 -55.95
N PRO A 18 -13.23 -10.66 -55.96
CA PRO A 18 -12.92 -9.92 -54.74
C PRO A 18 -14.18 -9.78 -53.87
N PRO A 19 -14.16 -10.14 -52.58
CA PRO A 19 -15.25 -9.81 -51.69
C PRO A 19 -15.19 -8.31 -51.33
N SER A 20 -16.31 -7.65 -51.62
CA SER A 20 -16.64 -6.28 -51.29
C SER A 20 -16.25 -5.89 -49.87
N VAL A 21 -15.42 -4.86 -49.75
CA VAL A 21 -15.04 -4.23 -48.49
C VAL A 21 -16.28 -3.60 -47.87
N LEU A 22 -16.84 -4.24 -46.84
CA LEU A 22 -17.71 -3.58 -45.87
C LEU A 22 -16.87 -2.52 -45.16
N ARG A 23 -17.04 -1.26 -45.57
CA ARG A 23 -16.56 -0.09 -44.81
C ARG A 23 -17.30 -0.06 -43.48
N LEU A 24 -16.71 -0.68 -42.46
CA LEU A 24 -16.99 -0.30 -41.08
C LEU A 24 -16.44 1.11 -40.90
N SER A 25 -17.34 2.07 -40.70
CA SER A 25 -17.03 3.44 -40.34
C SER A 25 -16.21 3.43 -39.05
N LEU A 26 -14.90 3.60 -39.18
CA LEU A 26 -14.00 3.88 -38.07
C LEU A 26 -14.23 5.34 -37.66
N GLU A 27 -15.22 5.56 -36.79
CA GLU A 27 -15.26 6.77 -35.97
C GLU A 27 -13.99 6.81 -35.09
N PRO A 28 -13.39 7.99 -34.84
CA PRO A 28 -11.95 8.08 -34.72
C PRO A 28 -11.45 7.69 -33.33
N VAL A 29 -10.44 6.81 -33.31
CA VAL A 29 -9.54 6.46 -32.18
C VAL A 29 -8.80 7.69 -31.59
N HIS A 30 -9.02 8.89 -32.14
CA HIS A 30 -8.40 10.15 -31.71
C HIS A 30 -8.91 10.69 -30.36
N ARG A 31 -10.00 10.17 -29.78
CA ARG A 31 -10.46 10.61 -28.44
C ARG A 31 -9.74 9.92 -27.27
N LEU A 32 -9.19 8.71 -27.46
CA LEU A 32 -8.48 8.01 -26.39
C LEU A 32 -7.01 8.40 -26.29
N THR A 33 -6.37 8.74 -27.42
CA THR A 33 -4.98 9.23 -27.42
C THR A 33 -4.85 10.63 -26.84
N ALA A 34 -5.84 11.51 -27.02
CA ALA A 34 -5.82 12.84 -26.42
C ALA A 34 -5.86 12.81 -24.88
N TYR A 35 -6.58 11.86 -24.28
CA TYR A 35 -6.66 11.72 -22.82
C TYR A 35 -5.37 11.19 -22.20
N CYS A 36 -4.61 10.37 -22.92
CA CYS A 36 -3.32 9.86 -22.45
C CYS A 36 -2.19 10.90 -22.53
N VAL A 37 -2.26 11.85 -23.48
CA VAL A 37 -1.22 12.88 -23.69
C VAL A 37 -1.26 13.97 -22.62
N GLU A 38 -2.40 14.24 -21.98
CA GLU A 38 -2.48 15.22 -20.89
C GLU A 38 -2.14 14.66 -19.49
N ILE A 39 -2.28 13.35 -19.30
CA ILE A 39 -1.95 12.70 -18.02
C ILE A 39 -0.43 12.64 -17.82
N GLU A 40 0.36 12.39 -18.87
CA GLU A 40 1.81 12.25 -18.74
C GLU A 40 2.50 13.52 -18.17
N PRO A 41 2.24 14.74 -18.68
CA PRO A 41 2.80 15.98 -18.11
C PRO A 41 2.31 16.27 -16.69
N MET A 42 1.10 15.83 -16.32
CA MET A 42 0.59 15.96 -14.95
C MET A 42 1.30 14.99 -14.00
N VAL A 43 1.52 13.75 -14.44
CA VAL A 43 2.32 12.73 -13.74
C VAL A 43 3.80 13.09 -13.69
N ARG A 44 4.32 13.82 -14.69
CA ARG A 44 5.71 14.31 -14.74
C ARG A 44 5.94 15.52 -13.84
N ARG A 45 4.95 16.38 -13.64
CA ARG A 45 4.97 17.46 -12.63
C ARG A 45 4.95 16.94 -11.19
N LEU A 46 4.50 15.71 -10.96
CA LEU A 46 4.62 14.99 -9.68
C LEU A 46 6.03 14.39 -9.43
N ARG A 47 7.04 14.65 -10.28
CA ARG A 47 8.39 14.06 -10.17
C ARG A 47 9.43 14.92 -9.45
N GLU A 48 9.12 16.17 -9.09
CA GLU A 48 9.83 16.82 -7.98
C GLU A 48 9.26 16.25 -6.67
N PRO A 49 10.05 16.09 -5.60
CA PRO A 49 9.54 15.62 -4.31
C PRO A 49 8.69 16.72 -3.67
N GLN A 50 7.54 16.97 -4.28
CA GLN A 50 6.44 17.75 -3.75
C GLN A 50 5.63 16.79 -2.90
N THR A 51 5.42 17.18 -1.66
CA THR A 51 4.52 16.50 -0.74
C THR A 51 3.19 16.16 -1.46
N PRO A 52 2.66 14.93 -1.35
CA PRO A 52 1.53 14.51 -2.16
C PRO A 52 0.27 15.37 -1.95
N ASP A 53 -0.33 15.86 -3.05
CA ASP A 53 -1.61 16.57 -2.99
C ASP A 53 -2.78 15.57 -2.87
N PHE A 54 -3.24 15.35 -1.64
CA PHE A 54 -4.38 14.48 -1.37
C PHE A 54 -5.67 14.91 -2.07
N GLY A 55 -5.89 16.21 -2.27
CA GLY A 55 -7.06 16.71 -2.98
C GLY A 55 -7.07 16.21 -4.43
N ALA A 56 -5.96 16.36 -5.13
CA ALA A 56 -5.79 15.87 -6.50
C ALA A 56 -5.89 14.33 -6.58
N LEU A 57 -5.23 13.61 -5.66
CA LEU A 57 -5.23 12.14 -5.66
C LEU A 57 -6.61 11.55 -5.36
N ILE A 58 -7.37 12.15 -4.43
CA ILE A 58 -8.75 11.72 -4.12
C ILE A 58 -9.66 11.98 -5.32
N ASN A 59 -9.56 13.16 -5.95
CA ASN A 59 -10.35 13.46 -7.14
C ASN A 59 -10.08 12.45 -8.27
N PHE A 60 -8.82 12.08 -8.47
CA PHE A 60 -8.44 11.05 -9.43
C PHE A 60 -9.09 9.69 -9.12
N LEU A 61 -9.01 9.23 -7.88
CA LEU A 61 -9.56 7.92 -7.47
C LEU A 61 -11.09 7.88 -7.39
N ASP A 62 -11.78 9.01 -7.29
CA ASP A 62 -13.25 9.06 -7.28
C ASP A 62 -13.88 8.87 -8.66
N THR A 63 -13.06 8.78 -9.72
CA THR A 63 -13.52 8.43 -11.07
C THR A 63 -13.92 6.95 -11.16
N PRO A 64 -14.97 6.59 -11.93
CA PRO A 64 -15.41 5.19 -12.09
C PRO A 64 -14.28 4.24 -12.51
N GLU A 65 -13.36 4.70 -13.35
CA GLU A 65 -12.26 3.93 -13.92
C GLU A 65 -11.14 3.66 -12.90
N CYS A 66 -10.95 4.57 -11.94
CA CYS A 66 -9.85 4.48 -10.98
C CYS A 66 -10.29 3.95 -9.61
N ARG A 67 -11.58 4.03 -9.27
CA ARG A 67 -12.10 3.62 -7.96
C ARG A 67 -11.72 2.20 -7.56
N GLY A 68 -11.69 1.27 -8.52
CA GLY A 68 -11.30 -0.12 -8.29
C GLY A 68 -9.87 -0.30 -7.78
N ARG A 69 -8.97 0.67 -7.99
CA ARG A 69 -7.56 0.62 -7.58
C ARG A 69 -7.38 0.59 -6.06
N LEU A 70 -8.35 1.08 -5.31
CA LEU A 70 -8.33 1.07 -3.84
C LEU A 70 -8.42 -0.34 -3.24
N LYS A 71 -8.99 -1.31 -3.98
CA LYS A 71 -9.18 -2.70 -3.49
C LYS A 71 -7.88 -3.52 -3.44
N GLY A 72 -6.76 -2.96 -3.93
CA GLY A 72 -5.46 -3.60 -3.85
C GLY A 72 -5.42 -4.99 -4.52
N ARG A 73 -4.47 -5.85 -4.07
CA ARG A 73 -4.43 -7.26 -4.47
C ARG A 73 -5.40 -8.07 -3.61
N ALA A 74 -6.04 -9.07 -4.21
CA ALA A 74 -7.04 -9.91 -3.56
C ALA A 74 -6.54 -10.48 -2.21
N GLY A 75 -7.36 -10.29 -1.16
CA GLY A 75 -7.23 -10.98 0.13
C GLY A 75 -6.42 -10.29 1.22
N TYR A 76 -5.61 -9.25 1.00
CA TYR A 76 -5.02 -8.51 2.15
C TYR A 76 -6.07 -7.63 2.82
N ASP A 77 -6.80 -6.86 2.02
CA ASP A 77 -7.77 -5.90 2.52
C ASP A 77 -8.97 -6.58 3.19
N ASP A 78 -9.40 -7.74 2.70
CA ASP A 78 -10.45 -8.55 3.33
C ASP A 78 -10.00 -9.10 4.70
N ARG A 79 -8.70 -9.36 4.87
CA ARG A 79 -8.12 -9.90 6.12
C ARG A 79 -7.76 -8.81 7.12
N TYR A 80 -7.58 -7.57 6.67
CA TYR A 80 -7.12 -6.47 7.49
C TYR A 80 -7.98 -6.23 8.76
N PRO A 81 -9.33 -6.25 8.71
CA PRO A 81 -10.15 -6.15 9.93
C PRO A 81 -9.88 -7.27 10.94
N HIS A 82 -9.60 -8.49 10.48
CA HIS A 82 -9.29 -9.63 11.35
C HIS A 82 -7.93 -9.45 12.04
N LEU A 83 -6.93 -8.89 11.33
CA LEU A 83 -5.63 -8.54 11.92
C LEU A 83 -5.80 -7.52 13.05
N LEU A 84 -6.56 -6.44 12.80
CA LEU A 84 -6.84 -5.43 13.83
C LEU A 84 -7.59 -6.02 15.03
N SER A 85 -8.61 -6.84 14.78
CA SER A 85 -9.37 -7.50 15.83
C SER A 85 -8.49 -8.41 16.69
N THR A 86 -7.51 -9.07 16.09
CA THR A 86 -6.56 -9.94 16.81
C THR A 86 -5.64 -9.10 17.70
N VAL A 87 -5.00 -8.06 17.14
CA VAL A 87 -4.07 -7.19 17.86
C VAL A 87 -4.76 -6.35 18.95
N ALA A 88 -6.06 -6.09 18.82
CA ALA A 88 -6.85 -5.48 19.88
C ALA A 88 -6.88 -6.31 21.17
N GLY A 89 -6.77 -7.64 21.06
CA GLY A 89 -6.71 -8.55 22.20
C GLY A 89 -5.32 -8.69 22.84
N PHE A 90 -4.27 -8.17 22.22
CA PHE A 90 -2.90 -8.30 22.73
C PHE A 90 -2.72 -7.48 24.02
N SER A 91 -1.92 -7.98 24.93
CA SER A 91 -1.64 -7.38 26.23
C SER A 91 -0.17 -7.09 26.39
N ASP A 92 0.16 -6.10 27.21
CA ASP A 92 1.55 -5.92 27.62
C ASP A 92 1.93 -7.07 28.57
N SER A 93 3.03 -7.75 28.26
CA SER A 93 3.64 -8.75 29.13
C SER A 93 5.17 -8.65 29.05
N ASP A 94 5.87 -9.14 30.07
CA ASP A 94 7.33 -9.22 30.03
C ASP A 94 7.83 -10.32 29.08
N ASP A 95 7.02 -11.36 28.84
CA ASP A 95 7.34 -12.50 27.97
C ASP A 95 7.35 -12.14 26.48
N ALA A 96 6.74 -11.01 26.10
CA ALA A 96 6.75 -10.43 24.75
C ALA A 96 6.15 -11.32 23.64
N ASP A 97 5.44 -12.40 23.97
CA ASP A 97 4.78 -13.29 23.00
C ASP A 97 3.88 -12.53 22.02
N ASP A 98 3.05 -11.62 22.54
CA ASP A 98 2.16 -10.78 21.73
C ASP A 98 2.94 -9.82 20.83
N LEU A 99 4.09 -9.33 21.29
CA LEU A 99 4.96 -8.44 20.50
C LEU A 99 5.69 -9.20 19.40
N VAL A 100 6.10 -10.44 19.68
CA VAL A 100 6.68 -11.36 18.68
C VAL A 100 5.61 -11.74 17.66
N ALA A 101 4.40 -12.11 18.10
CA ALA A 101 3.27 -12.38 17.21
C ALA A 101 2.93 -11.17 16.34
N LEU A 102 2.91 -9.97 16.91
CA LEU A 102 2.70 -8.72 16.17
C LEU A 102 3.75 -8.52 15.08
N ALA A 103 5.02 -8.77 15.38
CA ALA A 103 6.09 -8.69 14.40
C ALA A 103 5.92 -9.73 13.27
N HIS A 104 5.51 -10.95 13.61
CA HIS A 104 5.16 -12.00 12.64
C HIS A 104 3.99 -11.58 11.74
N MET A 105 2.96 -10.93 12.30
CA MET A 105 1.85 -10.39 11.52
C MET A 105 2.32 -9.27 10.57
N ALA A 106 3.20 -8.38 11.02
CA ALA A 106 3.74 -7.29 10.20
C ALA A 106 4.60 -7.79 9.01
N TYR A 107 5.33 -8.90 9.21
CA TYR A 107 6.18 -9.54 8.20
C TYR A 107 5.59 -10.82 7.59
N GLY A 108 4.31 -11.13 7.79
CA GLY A 108 3.73 -12.42 7.37
C GLY A 108 3.85 -12.75 5.87
N TRP A 109 4.25 -11.79 5.05
CA TRP A 109 4.54 -11.92 3.61
C TRP A 109 6.03 -12.19 3.29
N MET A 110 6.93 -12.20 4.29
CA MET A 110 8.37 -12.50 4.17
C MET A 110 8.84 -13.42 5.31
N PRO A 111 8.80 -14.76 5.13
CA PRO A 111 9.23 -15.72 6.16
C PRO A 111 10.70 -15.54 6.58
N THR A 112 11.58 -15.22 5.64
CA THR A 112 13.01 -14.98 5.89
C THR A 112 13.25 -13.75 6.77
N SER A 113 12.30 -12.82 6.82
CA SER A 113 12.40 -11.66 7.70
C SER A 113 12.31 -12.03 9.19
N LEU A 114 11.74 -13.19 9.50
CA LEU A 114 11.36 -13.58 10.85
C LEU A 114 12.40 -14.43 11.57
N GLU A 115 13.36 -15.02 10.86
CA GLU A 115 14.42 -15.88 11.42
C GLU A 115 15.27 -15.20 12.50
N ARG A 116 15.31 -13.86 12.51
CA ARG A 116 16.04 -13.03 13.48
C ARG A 116 15.20 -11.86 13.96
N CYS A 117 13.90 -12.04 14.06
CA CYS A 117 13.01 -10.98 14.53
C CYS A 117 13.42 -10.57 15.95
N LYS A 118 13.95 -9.35 16.08
CA LYS A 118 14.17 -8.74 17.38
C LYS A 118 13.00 -7.80 17.69
N THR A 119 12.65 -7.76 18.96
CA THR A 119 11.59 -6.90 19.52
C THR A 119 12.18 -5.98 20.61
N ASP A 120 13.45 -5.61 20.45
CA ASP A 120 14.18 -4.64 21.26
C ASP A 120 14.17 -3.25 20.60
N GLY A 121 14.68 -2.23 21.28
CA GLY A 121 14.82 -0.89 20.68
C GLY A 121 13.53 -0.05 20.62
N TRP A 122 12.45 -0.44 21.31
CA TRP A 122 11.21 0.35 21.38
C TRP A 122 11.31 1.64 22.22
N GLY A 123 12.46 1.90 22.87
CA GLY A 123 12.65 3.06 23.75
C GLY A 123 11.92 2.96 25.09
N VAL A 124 11.21 1.87 25.34
CA VAL A 124 10.45 1.59 26.58
C VAL A 124 10.58 0.10 26.95
N PRO A 125 10.31 -0.29 28.21
CA PRO A 125 10.23 -1.70 28.59
C PRO A 125 9.21 -2.46 27.73
N LYS A 126 9.48 -3.73 27.42
CA LYS A 126 8.60 -4.57 26.57
C LYS A 126 7.16 -4.64 27.10
N SER A 127 7.00 -4.74 28.42
CA SER A 127 5.72 -4.70 29.14
C SER A 127 5.02 -3.33 29.15
N LYS A 128 5.47 -2.38 28.33
CA LYS A 128 4.82 -1.08 28.11
C LYS A 128 4.68 -0.73 26.64
N VAL A 129 5.19 -1.54 25.71
CA VAL A 129 5.22 -1.17 24.29
C VAL A 129 3.81 -0.97 23.73
N LEU A 130 2.90 -1.92 23.95
CA LEU A 130 1.57 -1.85 23.38
C LEU A 130 0.73 -0.75 24.04
N SER A 131 0.78 -0.61 25.37
CA SER A 131 0.10 0.50 26.06
C SER A 131 0.62 1.86 25.62
N ARG A 132 1.93 2.03 25.39
CA ARG A 132 2.48 3.30 24.91
C ARG A 132 2.02 3.64 23.49
N ILE A 133 1.99 2.67 22.57
CA ILE A 133 1.47 2.88 21.22
C ILE A 133 -0.04 3.24 21.26
N ARG A 134 -0.81 2.55 22.11
CA ARG A 134 -2.25 2.82 22.29
C ARG A 134 -2.53 4.18 22.91
N ALA A 135 -1.66 4.64 23.81
CA ALA A 135 -1.79 5.93 24.49
C ALA A 135 -1.48 7.13 23.58
N CYS A 136 -0.84 6.94 22.42
CA CYS A 136 -0.66 8.01 21.45
C CYS A 136 -2.04 8.51 20.98
N GLY A 137 -2.34 9.79 21.24
CA GLY A 137 -3.58 10.44 20.83
C GLY A 137 -3.43 11.49 19.73
N SER A 138 -2.20 11.78 19.30
CA SER A 138 -1.88 12.81 18.30
C SER A 138 -0.61 12.49 17.54
N ALA A 139 -0.38 13.19 16.42
CA ALA A 139 0.88 13.11 15.67
C ALA A 139 2.09 13.50 16.53
N ALA A 140 1.96 14.56 17.35
CA ALA A 140 3.03 15.01 18.23
C ALA A 140 3.43 13.93 19.25
N ALA A 141 2.45 13.30 19.92
CA ALA A 141 2.70 12.21 20.86
C ALA A 141 3.31 10.97 20.16
N ALA A 142 2.93 10.72 18.91
CA ALA A 142 3.52 9.65 18.11
C ALA A 142 4.98 9.94 17.76
N VAL A 143 5.30 11.15 17.30
CA VAL A 143 6.69 11.57 17.00
C VAL A 143 7.56 11.52 18.25
N GLU A 144 7.06 11.98 19.40
CA GLU A 144 7.77 11.86 20.68
C GLU A 144 8.08 10.40 21.02
N PHE A 145 7.10 9.51 20.88
CA PHE A 145 7.29 8.07 21.10
C PHE A 145 8.33 7.47 20.14
N LEU A 146 8.28 7.82 18.86
CA LEU A 146 9.29 7.40 17.86
C LEU A 146 10.70 7.92 18.19
N GLY A 147 10.78 9.12 18.74
CA GLY A 147 12.03 9.73 19.21
C GLY A 147 12.78 8.86 20.23
N GLY A 148 12.04 8.15 21.08
CA GLY A 148 12.58 7.23 22.08
C GLY A 148 13.23 5.96 21.51
N MET A 149 12.95 5.58 20.26
CA MET A 149 13.45 4.33 19.64
C MET A 149 14.88 4.45 19.07
N GLY A 150 15.46 5.65 19.05
CA GLY A 150 16.73 5.91 18.36
C GLY A 150 16.58 5.87 16.82
N SER A 151 17.70 5.78 16.10
CA SER A 151 17.72 5.86 14.63
C SER A 151 17.33 4.55 13.93
N ASN A 152 17.50 3.42 14.61
CA ASN A 152 17.19 2.09 14.07
C ASN A 152 15.76 1.72 14.43
N ALA A 153 15.04 1.10 13.51
CA ALA A 153 13.71 0.59 13.80
C ALA A 153 13.76 -0.57 14.83
N PRO A 154 12.75 -0.72 15.70
CA PRO A 154 12.71 -1.79 16.69
C PRO A 154 12.45 -3.18 16.10
N LEU A 155 11.88 -3.26 14.89
CA LEU A 155 11.63 -4.53 14.21
C LEU A 155 12.63 -4.75 13.07
N SER A 156 13.42 -5.82 13.15
CA SER A 156 14.33 -6.26 12.08
C SER A 156 13.72 -7.35 11.20
N GLY A 157 14.01 -7.30 9.89
CA GLY A 157 13.59 -8.30 8.91
C GLY A 157 14.77 -8.88 8.11
N GLY A 158 15.19 -10.11 8.41
CA GLY A 158 15.89 -11.01 7.46
C GLY A 158 17.32 -10.65 7.03
N SER A 159 17.84 -11.33 5.99
CA SER A 159 19.29 -11.44 5.68
C SER A 159 20.02 -10.12 5.40
N SER A 160 19.30 -9.01 5.25
CA SER A 160 19.85 -7.66 5.31
C SER A 160 19.68 -7.16 6.74
N SER A 161 20.78 -7.06 7.47
CA SER A 161 20.91 -6.71 8.88
C SER A 161 20.44 -5.28 9.27
N SER A 162 19.48 -4.70 8.55
CA SER A 162 18.92 -3.40 8.84
C SER A 162 17.51 -3.56 9.42
N ALA A 163 17.35 -3.13 10.67
CA ALA A 163 16.08 -2.73 11.24
C ALA A 163 15.21 -1.99 10.20
N SER A 164 13.93 -2.38 10.05
CA SER A 164 13.07 -1.82 9.02
C SER A 164 11.91 -0.99 9.56
N TRP A 165 11.84 0.26 9.12
CA TRP A 165 10.71 1.15 9.40
C TRP A 165 9.44 0.70 8.69
N ILE A 166 9.55 -0.11 7.62
CA ILE A 166 8.41 -0.73 6.95
C ILE A 166 7.70 -1.71 7.89
N GLY A 167 8.43 -2.65 8.49
CA GLY A 167 7.84 -3.61 9.44
C GLY A 167 7.35 -2.92 10.72
N THR A 168 8.15 -2.00 11.25
CA THR A 168 7.80 -1.21 12.44
C THR A 168 6.51 -0.43 12.25
N SER A 169 6.36 0.31 11.15
CA SER A 169 5.15 1.10 10.87
C SER A 169 3.88 0.24 10.81
N LYS A 170 3.97 -0.99 10.28
CA LYS A 170 2.84 -1.93 10.23
C LYS A 170 2.45 -2.41 11.63
N ALA A 171 3.44 -2.76 12.46
CA ALA A 171 3.18 -3.14 13.85
C ALA A 171 2.52 -1.99 14.63
N LEU A 172 3.06 -0.77 14.50
CA LEU A 172 2.48 0.45 15.09
C LEU A 172 1.04 0.67 14.61
N HIS A 173 0.81 0.54 13.30
CA HIS A 173 -0.50 0.72 12.68
C HIS A 173 -1.53 -0.32 13.16
N PHE A 174 -1.15 -1.59 13.29
CA PHE A 174 -2.09 -2.61 13.77
C PHE A 174 -2.51 -2.38 15.22
N VAL A 175 -1.62 -1.82 16.05
CA VAL A 175 -1.94 -1.49 17.44
C VAL A 175 -2.76 -0.20 17.55
N ASN A 176 -2.48 0.82 16.73
CA ASN A 176 -3.20 2.09 16.74
C ASN A 176 -3.36 2.68 15.32
N PRO A 177 -4.33 2.20 14.53
CA PRO A 177 -4.52 2.59 13.12
C PRO A 177 -5.12 4.00 12.96
N LYS A 178 -5.47 4.66 14.07
CA LYS A 178 -5.93 6.05 14.07
C LYS A 178 -4.77 7.04 14.05
N ILE A 179 -3.56 6.60 14.43
CA ILE A 179 -2.40 7.46 14.62
C ILE A 179 -1.28 7.09 13.68
N PHE A 180 -0.87 5.83 13.65
CA PHE A 180 0.31 5.43 12.90
C PHE A 180 -0.11 4.97 11.51
N PRO A 181 0.37 5.59 10.42
CA PRO A 181 0.14 5.07 9.08
C PRO A 181 1.10 3.94 8.73
N ILE A 182 0.73 3.11 7.74
CA ILE A 182 1.62 2.09 7.18
C ILE A 182 2.64 2.75 6.24
N TRP A 183 3.91 2.48 6.47
CA TRP A 183 5.00 2.80 5.58
C TRP A 183 5.34 1.59 4.73
N ASP A 184 5.26 1.74 3.41
CA ASP A 184 5.67 0.71 2.46
C ASP A 184 6.41 1.33 1.27
N GLU A 185 6.98 0.50 0.40
CA GLU A 185 7.74 0.96 -0.76
C GLU A 185 6.95 1.86 -1.71
N LYS A 186 5.66 1.55 -1.93
CA LYS A 186 4.79 2.34 -2.79
C LYS A 186 4.43 3.67 -2.16
N VAL A 187 4.15 3.70 -0.86
CA VAL A 187 3.92 4.94 -0.13
C VAL A 187 5.19 5.79 -0.15
N ALA A 188 6.34 5.18 0.15
CA ALA A 188 7.61 5.87 0.25
C ALA A 188 8.06 6.53 -1.06
N SER A 189 7.71 5.98 -2.23
CA SER A 189 8.06 6.61 -3.50
C SER A 189 7.38 7.97 -3.71
N HIS A 190 6.21 8.20 -3.09
CA HIS A 190 5.57 9.52 -3.09
C HIS A 190 6.37 10.58 -2.32
N TYR A 191 7.28 10.15 -1.44
CA TYR A 191 8.16 11.01 -0.65
C TYR A 191 9.60 10.99 -1.18
N GLY A 192 9.80 10.65 -2.46
CA GLY A 192 11.13 10.56 -3.09
C GLY A 192 12.01 9.44 -2.54
N CYS A 193 11.46 8.53 -1.74
CA CYS A 193 12.21 7.45 -1.09
C CYS A 193 12.16 6.16 -1.90
N SER A 194 12.59 6.19 -3.16
CA SER A 194 12.65 5.00 -4.02
C SER A 194 13.82 4.07 -3.64
N ALA A 195 14.95 4.63 -3.22
CA ALA A 195 16.11 3.88 -2.76
C ALA A 195 15.85 3.21 -1.40
N ALA A 196 16.31 1.97 -1.21
CA ALA A 196 16.14 1.22 0.03
C ALA A 196 16.66 2.00 1.27
N LYS A 197 17.85 2.60 1.16
CA LYS A 197 18.44 3.39 2.26
C LYS A 197 17.58 4.60 2.69
N ALA A 198 16.87 5.23 1.76
CA ALA A 198 16.00 6.37 2.09
C ALA A 198 14.73 5.91 2.83
N ARG A 199 14.22 4.72 2.50
CA ARG A 199 13.03 4.13 3.14
C ARG A 199 13.25 3.73 4.59
N GLU A 200 14.49 3.44 4.96
CA GLU A 200 14.87 3.05 6.32
C GLU A 200 15.24 4.23 7.23
N GLN A 201 14.91 5.46 6.83
CA GLN A 201 15.11 6.63 7.67
C GLN A 201 13.85 6.90 8.51
N ARG A 202 14.01 6.92 9.83
CA ARG A 202 12.94 7.29 10.78
C ARG A 202 12.32 8.64 10.43
N THR A 203 13.15 9.63 10.10
CA THR A 203 12.73 10.99 9.77
C THR A 203 11.77 11.02 8.60
N LYS A 204 11.94 10.15 7.59
CA LYS A 204 11.01 10.04 6.46
C LYS A 204 9.67 9.45 6.86
N TYR A 205 9.66 8.50 7.78
CA TYR A 205 8.42 8.02 8.37
C TYR A 205 7.72 9.08 9.24
N GLU A 206 8.48 9.88 10.00
CA GLU A 206 7.94 10.98 10.81
C GLU A 206 7.34 12.09 9.94
N GLU A 207 8.05 12.52 8.88
CA GLU A 207 7.55 13.48 7.87
C GLU A 207 6.22 12.98 7.27
N TYR A 208 6.17 11.71 6.87
CA TYR A 208 4.97 11.06 6.35
C TYR A 208 3.81 11.06 7.35
N LEU A 209 4.09 10.67 8.60
CA LEU A 209 3.10 10.64 9.68
C LEU A 209 2.50 12.02 9.91
N VAL A 210 3.34 13.04 10.08
CA VAL A 210 2.89 14.43 10.31
C VAL A 210 2.02 14.91 9.15
N HIS A 211 2.49 14.73 7.91
CA HIS A 211 1.74 15.16 6.73
C HIS A 211 0.35 14.53 6.62
N LEU A 212 0.19 13.24 6.96
CA LEU A 212 -1.12 12.60 6.96
C LEU A 212 -2.07 13.22 7.99
N HIS A 213 -1.56 13.49 9.19
CA HIS A 213 -2.36 14.11 10.25
C HIS A 213 -2.76 15.55 9.91
N GLU A 214 -1.86 16.32 9.30
CA GLU A 214 -2.16 17.68 8.81
C GLU A 214 -3.19 17.66 7.68
N SER A 215 -3.21 16.59 6.88
CA SER A 215 -4.17 16.41 5.77
C SER A 215 -5.55 15.91 6.22
N LEU A 216 -5.68 15.34 7.43
CA LEU A 216 -6.93 14.74 7.92
C LEU A 216 -8.11 15.73 7.95
N PRO A 217 -7.99 16.97 8.46
CA PRO A 217 -9.12 17.89 8.53
C PRO A 217 -9.72 18.21 7.16
N ALA A 218 -8.87 18.36 6.14
CA ALA A 218 -9.30 18.71 4.80
C ALA A 218 -9.80 17.49 3.98
N HIS A 219 -9.15 16.34 4.14
CA HIS A 219 -9.31 15.23 3.19
C HIS A 219 -9.83 13.92 3.82
N GLY A 220 -9.70 13.76 5.14
CA GLY A 220 -9.97 12.49 5.84
C GLY A 220 -11.38 11.97 5.63
N ARG A 221 -12.41 12.83 5.70
CA ARG A 221 -13.81 12.42 5.49
C ARG A 221 -14.05 11.88 4.07
N ARG A 222 -13.55 12.58 3.05
CA ARG A 222 -13.71 12.18 1.64
C ARG A 222 -12.97 10.87 1.36
N ALA A 223 -11.73 10.76 1.83
CA ALA A 223 -10.94 9.55 1.72
C ALA A 223 -11.63 8.34 2.38
N CYS A 224 -12.17 8.51 3.60
CA CYS A 224 -12.89 7.45 4.31
C CYS A 224 -14.11 6.95 3.53
N LEU A 225 -14.94 7.86 3.02
CA LEU A 225 -16.12 7.49 2.24
C LEU A 225 -15.73 6.69 1.00
N LEU A 226 -14.73 7.17 0.26
CA LEU A 226 -14.25 6.52 -0.94
C LEU A 226 -13.68 5.12 -0.63
N ALA A 227 -12.81 5.01 0.37
CA ALA A 227 -12.20 3.74 0.77
C ALA A 227 -13.23 2.75 1.32
N GLN A 228 -14.14 3.18 2.19
CA GLN A 228 -15.17 2.30 2.77
C GLN A 228 -16.09 1.72 1.68
N ASN A 229 -16.47 2.52 0.69
CA ASN A 229 -17.31 2.07 -0.43
C ASN A 229 -16.65 0.96 -1.26
N VAL A 230 -15.32 0.93 -1.32
CA VAL A 230 -14.57 -0.07 -2.10
C VAL A 230 -14.19 -1.28 -1.25
N LEU A 231 -13.80 -1.05 0.00
CA LEU A 231 -13.26 -2.08 0.90
C LEU A 231 -14.36 -2.85 1.65
N GLY A 232 -15.56 -2.29 1.78
CA GLY A 232 -16.68 -2.97 2.44
C GLY A 232 -16.62 -2.99 3.98
N TYR A 233 -15.69 -2.25 4.58
CA TYR A 233 -15.59 -2.08 6.04
C TYR A 233 -15.18 -0.66 6.42
N LYS A 234 -15.43 -0.29 7.67
CA LYS A 234 -15.08 1.03 8.21
C LYS A 234 -13.57 1.18 8.32
N VAL A 235 -13.02 2.26 7.75
CA VAL A 235 -11.60 2.61 7.84
C VAL A 235 -11.39 3.88 8.68
N THR A 236 -10.21 4.02 9.28
CA THR A 236 -9.78 5.27 9.90
C THR A 236 -9.37 6.29 8.83
N GLY A 237 -9.36 7.58 9.17
CA GLY A 237 -8.88 8.62 8.25
C GLY A 237 -7.43 8.38 7.80
N ILE A 238 -6.57 7.99 8.74
CA ILE A 238 -5.17 7.64 8.45
C ILE A 238 -5.07 6.48 7.45
N ARG A 239 -5.79 5.38 7.69
CA ARG A 239 -5.83 4.23 6.77
C ARG A 239 -6.38 4.62 5.40
N ALA A 240 -7.37 5.52 5.35
CA ALA A 240 -7.96 5.97 4.10
C ALA A 240 -6.99 6.82 3.27
N LEU A 241 -6.27 7.77 3.88
CA LEU A 241 -5.24 8.57 3.20
C LEU A 241 -4.06 7.71 2.75
N GLU A 242 -3.61 6.78 3.59
CA GLU A 242 -2.60 5.79 3.22
C GLU A 242 -3.04 4.97 1.98
N LYS A 243 -4.30 4.54 1.96
CA LYS A 243 -4.88 3.81 0.82
C LYS A 243 -4.92 4.63 -0.46
N VAL A 244 -5.19 5.94 -0.37
CA VAL A 244 -5.13 6.84 -1.52
C VAL A 244 -3.71 6.82 -2.12
N LEU A 245 -2.67 7.00 -1.31
CA LEU A 245 -1.28 6.95 -1.79
C LEU A 245 -0.95 5.57 -2.39
N PHE A 246 -1.31 4.49 -1.71
CA PHE A 246 -1.03 3.14 -2.21
C PHE A 246 -1.66 2.86 -3.59
N ALA A 247 -2.88 3.37 -3.81
CA ALA A 247 -3.66 3.15 -5.03
C ALA A 247 -3.26 4.09 -6.19
N THR A 248 -2.63 5.22 -5.92
CA THR A 248 -2.17 6.18 -6.93
C THR A 248 -0.70 6.02 -7.32
N ASN A 249 0.03 5.09 -6.69
CA ASN A 249 1.34 4.71 -7.18
C ASN A 249 1.22 3.98 -8.52
N LEU A 250 1.43 4.72 -9.61
CA LEU A 250 1.51 4.23 -10.98
C LEU A 250 2.93 3.69 -11.21
N ARG A 251 3.06 2.37 -11.34
CA ARG A 251 4.20 1.75 -12.03
C ARG A 251 3.86 1.56 -13.49
#